data_AF-A0A9Q1HAT2-F1
#
_entry.id   AF-A0A9Q1HAT2-F1
#
_cell.length_a   1.000
_cell.length_b   1.000
_cell.length_c   1.000
_cell.angle_alpha   90.00
_cell.angle_beta   90.00
_cell.angle_gamma   90.00
#
_symmetry.space_group_name_H-M   'P 1'
#
loop_
_entity.id
_entity.type
_entity.pdbx_description
1 polymer ?
#
loop_
_entity_poly.entity_id
_entity_poly.type
_entity_poly.pdbx_seq_one_letter_code
_entity_poly.pdbx_strand_id
1 'polypeptide(L)'
;MSNSIWATYFHRLSTDAIPQHHLCPTGEDSWCKYQKALLKKESYKHKNSIPAVVMEAIKPVYTRLTSNELLSKCLDCITQNPNESLNNLIWKRCPKDTFVGAKKIRWGTADAVAIFNDGMSSRIQVLKDLGIKDTTLTEYSLIKSDKRRLSGALSKASEKGVKRRQSLRNLKKGFEDTHKEKEGDTYIPGGF
;
A
#
# COMPACT_ATOMS: atom_id res chain seq x y z
N MET A 1 5.97 12.20 15.35
CA MET A 1 4.93 11.44 14.63
C MET A 1 3.55 11.61 15.26
N SER A 2 3.38 11.37 16.58
CA SER A 2 2.09 11.58 17.27
C SER A 2 1.50 12.99 17.07
N ASN A 3 2.27 14.06 17.35
CA ASN A 3 1.81 15.44 17.14
C ASN A 3 1.41 15.73 15.69
N SER A 4 2.09 15.14 14.71
CA SER A 4 1.77 15.31 13.29
C SER A 4 0.43 14.65 12.93
N ILE A 5 0.11 13.51 13.54
CA ILE A 5 -1.19 12.84 13.36
C ILE A 5 -2.30 13.69 14.00
N TRP A 6 -2.11 14.12 15.26
CA TRP A 6 -3.06 15.03 15.93
C TRP A 6 -3.21 16.37 15.23
N ALA A 7 -2.17 16.88 14.58
CA ALA A 7 -2.26 18.08 13.75
C ALA A 7 -3.31 17.92 12.65
N THR A 8 -3.43 16.74 12.03
CA THR A 8 -4.48 16.51 11.02
C THR A 8 -5.89 16.46 11.60
N TYR A 9 -6.05 15.95 12.83
CA TYR A 9 -7.32 15.98 13.57
C TYR A 9 -7.76 17.43 13.79
N PHE A 10 -6.92 18.22 14.44
CA PHE A 10 -7.25 19.62 14.76
C PHE A 10 -7.38 20.48 13.50
N HIS A 11 -6.58 20.23 12.47
CA HIS A 11 -6.70 20.90 11.18
C HIS A 11 -8.08 20.70 10.54
N ARG A 12 -8.68 19.50 10.67
CA ARG A 12 -10.03 19.21 10.14
C ARG A 12 -11.16 19.71 11.02
N LEU A 13 -10.94 19.82 12.32
CA LEU A 13 -11.88 20.43 13.28
C LEU A 13 -11.86 21.97 13.25
N SER A 14 -10.77 22.55 12.75
CA SER A 14 -10.55 24.00 12.76
C SER A 14 -11.61 24.77 11.98
N THR A 15 -12.02 25.92 12.52
CA THR A 15 -12.96 26.87 11.90
C THR A 15 -12.40 28.29 11.97
N ASP A 16 -13.02 29.24 11.27
CA ASP A 16 -12.63 30.65 11.35
C ASP A 16 -12.84 31.22 12.77
N ALA A 17 -13.89 30.79 13.47
CA ALA A 17 -14.16 31.19 14.86
C ALA A 17 -13.20 30.53 15.87
N ILE A 18 -12.79 29.29 15.61
CA ILE A 18 -11.93 28.50 16.51
C ILE A 18 -10.80 27.88 15.67
N PRO A 19 -9.72 28.64 15.38
CA PRO A 19 -8.59 28.13 14.63
C PRO A 19 -7.71 27.21 15.49
N GLN A 20 -7.50 25.96 15.07
CA GLN A 20 -6.80 24.92 15.84
C GLN A 20 -5.57 24.38 15.09
N HIS A 21 -4.63 25.25 14.71
CA HIS A 21 -3.41 24.86 13.96
C HIS A 21 -2.15 24.75 14.82
N HIS A 22 -2.29 24.65 16.14
CA HIS A 22 -1.19 24.69 17.12
C HIS A 22 -0.18 23.54 16.98
N LEU A 23 -0.59 22.38 16.42
CA LEU A 23 0.31 21.25 16.12
C LEU A 23 0.79 21.22 14.66
N CYS A 24 0.30 22.13 13.81
CA CYS A 24 0.76 22.20 12.43
C CYS A 24 2.18 22.78 12.38
N PRO A 25 3.02 22.33 11.43
CA PRO A 25 4.33 22.94 11.24
C PRO A 25 4.19 24.42 10.87
N THR A 26 5.13 25.23 11.34
CA THR A 26 5.24 26.66 11.01
C THR A 26 6.26 26.87 9.88
N GLY A 27 6.26 28.06 9.26
CA GLY A 27 7.22 28.42 8.21
C GLY A 27 6.70 28.31 6.78
N GLU A 28 7.51 28.77 5.83
CA GLU A 28 7.16 28.80 4.39
C GLU A 28 7.01 27.42 3.77
N ASP A 29 7.68 26.41 4.31
CA ASP A 29 7.58 25.02 3.84
C ASP A 29 6.42 24.26 4.50
N SER A 30 5.65 24.90 5.39
CA SER A 30 4.52 24.26 6.03
C SER A 30 3.48 23.79 5.01
N TRP A 31 3.01 22.56 5.14
CA TRP A 31 1.85 22.11 4.37
C TRP A 31 0.55 22.80 4.82
N CYS A 32 0.53 23.38 6.02
CA CYS A 32 -0.63 24.04 6.58
C CYS A 32 -0.80 25.46 6.00
N LYS A 33 -1.84 25.63 5.18
CA LYS A 33 -2.14 26.91 4.53
C LYS A 33 -2.46 28.04 5.52
N TYR A 34 -3.05 27.72 6.68
CA TYR A 34 -3.29 28.71 7.74
C TYR A 34 -1.97 29.26 8.30
N GLN A 35 -1.03 28.38 8.64
CA GLN A 35 0.29 28.79 9.17
C GLN A 35 1.09 29.61 8.14
N LYS A 36 0.97 29.25 6.85
CA LYS A 36 1.54 30.04 5.75
C LYS A 36 0.93 31.43 5.62
N ALA A 37 -0.40 31.53 5.65
CA ALA A 37 -1.10 32.80 5.57
C ALA A 37 -0.76 33.69 6.77
N LEU A 38 -0.67 33.11 7.98
CA LEU A 38 -0.25 33.82 9.18
C LEU A 38 1.16 34.43 9.03
N LEU A 39 2.11 33.66 8.49
CA LEU A 39 3.48 34.14 8.24
C LEU A 39 3.51 35.28 7.22
N LYS A 40 2.74 35.16 6.12
CA LYS A 40 2.65 36.16 5.06
C LYS A 40 1.75 37.36 5.39
N LYS A 41 1.09 37.34 6.57
CA LYS A 41 0.07 38.30 6.98
C LYS A 41 -1.10 38.39 5.98
N GLU A 42 -1.45 37.27 5.37
CA GLU A 42 -2.59 37.12 4.46
C GLU A 42 -3.83 36.65 5.21
N SER A 43 -5.01 37.05 4.73
CA SER A 43 -6.28 36.52 5.25
C SER A 43 -6.45 35.04 4.86
N TYR A 44 -6.84 34.19 5.81
CA TYR A 44 -7.17 32.80 5.56
C TYR A 44 -8.62 32.51 5.94
N LYS A 45 -9.32 31.75 5.08
CA LYS A 45 -10.66 31.25 5.35
C LYS A 45 -10.65 29.73 5.37
N HIS A 46 -11.14 29.15 6.47
CA HIS A 46 -11.25 27.71 6.62
C HIS A 46 -12.27 27.15 5.63
N LYS A 47 -11.90 26.04 4.99
CA LYS A 47 -12.77 25.29 4.08
C LYS A 47 -12.86 23.86 4.57
N ASN A 48 -14.03 23.24 4.39
CA ASN A 48 -14.23 21.81 4.63
C ASN A 48 -13.91 21.38 6.07
N SER A 49 -14.32 22.19 7.06
CA SER A 49 -14.31 21.78 8.46
C SER A 49 -15.32 20.65 8.67
N ILE A 50 -14.92 19.62 9.40
CA ILE A 50 -15.77 18.48 9.72
C ILE A 50 -16.54 18.80 11.02
N PRO A 51 -17.87 18.57 11.09
CA PRO A 51 -18.65 18.82 12.29
C PRO A 51 -18.05 18.14 13.53
N ALA A 52 -18.08 18.84 14.67
CA ALA A 52 -17.47 18.37 15.92
C ALA A 52 -17.99 16.98 16.35
N VAL A 53 -19.28 16.70 16.13
CA VAL A 53 -19.90 15.40 16.41
C VAL A 53 -19.20 14.26 15.66
N VAL A 54 -18.86 14.46 14.39
CA VAL A 54 -18.16 13.46 13.58
C VAL A 54 -16.70 13.35 14.03
N MET A 55 -16.05 14.46 14.33
CA MET A 55 -14.67 14.47 14.84
C MET A 55 -14.55 13.72 16.16
N GLU A 56 -15.46 13.94 17.11
CA GLU A 56 -15.47 13.21 18.38
C GLU A 56 -15.74 11.70 18.18
N ALA A 57 -16.60 11.32 17.23
CA ALA A 57 -16.82 9.92 16.90
C ALA A 57 -15.57 9.22 16.34
N ILE A 58 -14.72 9.92 15.56
CA ILE A 58 -13.49 9.36 14.98
C ILE A 58 -12.25 9.52 15.88
N LYS A 59 -12.32 10.35 16.93
CA LYS A 59 -11.22 10.61 17.86
C LYS A 59 -10.59 9.33 18.45
N PRO A 60 -11.34 8.27 18.81
CA PRO A 60 -10.74 7.01 19.26
C PRO A 60 -9.80 6.38 18.23
N VAL A 61 -10.07 6.58 16.92
CA VAL A 61 -9.17 6.11 15.85
C VAL A 61 -7.84 6.87 15.91
N TYR A 62 -7.88 8.19 16.08
CA TYR A 62 -6.68 9.03 16.24
C TYR A 62 -5.89 8.65 17.49
N THR A 63 -6.56 8.38 18.62
CA THR A 63 -5.92 7.89 19.84
C THR A 63 -5.20 6.56 19.59
N ARG A 64 -5.87 5.59 18.93
CA ARG A 64 -5.23 4.32 18.58
C ARG A 64 -4.04 4.50 17.64
N LEU A 65 -4.19 5.35 16.62
CA LEU A 65 -3.13 5.65 15.65
C LEU A 65 -1.91 6.34 16.28
N THR A 66 -2.08 6.99 17.43
CA THR A 66 -1.01 7.67 18.16
C THR A 66 -0.47 6.89 19.34
N SER A 67 -0.91 5.63 19.52
CA SER A 67 -0.35 4.73 20.53
C SER A 67 1.13 4.44 20.28
N ASN A 68 1.92 4.36 21.35
CA ASN A 68 3.34 4.06 21.27
C ASN A 68 3.60 2.69 20.60
N GLU A 69 2.72 1.71 20.83
CA GLU A 69 2.81 0.38 20.22
C GLU A 69 2.66 0.40 18.69
N LEU A 70 1.76 1.23 18.16
CA LEU A 70 1.59 1.34 16.70
C LEU A 70 2.68 2.21 16.08
N LEU A 71 3.01 3.33 16.74
CA LEU A 71 4.03 4.24 16.23
C LEU A 71 5.43 3.63 16.24
N SER A 72 5.75 2.76 17.20
CA SER A 72 7.04 2.05 17.23
C SER A 72 7.24 1.18 15.99
N LYS A 73 6.16 0.53 15.49
CA LYS A 73 6.18 -0.27 14.25
C LYS A 73 6.46 0.57 13.00
N CYS A 74 6.30 1.89 13.07
CA CYS A 74 6.60 2.81 11.96
C CYS A 74 8.05 3.34 11.98
N LEU A 75 8.81 3.16 13.08
CA LEU A 75 10.18 3.68 13.19
C LEU A 75 11.14 3.00 12.22
N ASP A 76 10.95 1.70 11.98
CA ASP A 76 11.81 0.91 11.10
C ASP A 76 11.58 1.22 9.62
N CYS A 77 10.63 2.10 9.29
CA CYS A 77 10.22 2.44 7.92
C CYS A 77 9.91 1.22 7.05
N ILE A 78 9.50 0.10 7.67
CA ILE A 78 9.18 -1.13 6.97
C ILE A 78 7.90 -0.90 6.15
N THR A 79 7.99 -1.20 4.87
CA THR A 79 6.84 -1.08 3.95
C THR A 79 5.96 -2.34 4.00
N GLN A 80 4.72 -2.24 3.54
CA GLN A 80 3.84 -3.41 3.37
C GLN A 80 4.23 -4.28 2.16
N ASN A 81 5.22 -3.85 1.36
CA ASN A 81 5.61 -4.51 0.12
C ASN A 81 6.02 -5.99 0.28
N PRO A 82 6.72 -6.43 1.36
CA PRO A 82 6.98 -7.85 1.60
C PRO A 82 5.69 -8.67 1.76
N ASN A 83 4.74 -8.17 2.56
CA ASN A 83 3.45 -8.83 2.79
C ASN A 83 2.63 -8.93 1.50
N GLU A 84 2.57 -7.83 0.73
CA GLU A 84 1.89 -7.80 -0.57
C GLU A 84 2.55 -8.74 -1.59
N SER A 85 3.89 -8.82 -1.59
CA SER A 85 4.66 -9.72 -2.45
C SER A 85 4.38 -11.20 -2.14
N LEU A 86 4.34 -11.56 -0.85
CA LEU A 86 3.98 -12.91 -0.42
C LEU A 86 2.54 -13.27 -0.82
N ASN A 87 1.58 -12.39 -0.55
CA ASN A 87 0.18 -12.60 -0.92
C ASN A 87 0.00 -12.77 -2.44
N ASN A 88 0.71 -11.97 -3.24
CA ASN A 88 0.73 -12.12 -4.69
C ASN A 88 1.27 -13.51 -5.10
N LEU A 89 2.30 -14.01 -4.43
CA LEU A 89 2.87 -15.32 -4.71
C LEU A 89 1.89 -16.47 -4.33
N ILE A 90 1.13 -16.31 -3.24
CA ILE A 90 0.05 -17.25 -2.88
C ILE A 90 -1.03 -17.24 -3.97
N TRP A 91 -1.51 -16.06 -4.38
CA TRP A 91 -2.57 -15.95 -5.39
C TRP A 91 -2.16 -16.42 -6.78
N LYS A 92 -0.87 -16.39 -7.12
CA LYS A 92 -0.38 -17.02 -8.35
C LYS A 92 -0.52 -18.55 -8.35
N ARG A 93 -0.55 -19.18 -7.18
CA ARG A 93 -0.75 -20.63 -7.05
C ARG A 93 -2.20 -21.01 -6.81
N CYS A 94 -2.89 -20.18 -6.05
CA CYS A 94 -4.30 -20.35 -5.70
C CYS A 94 -5.05 -19.07 -6.10
N PRO A 95 -5.40 -18.92 -7.39
CA PRO A 95 -6.11 -17.75 -7.88
C PRO A 95 -7.43 -17.54 -7.13
N LYS A 96 -7.79 -16.27 -6.90
CA LYS A 96 -9.00 -15.90 -6.13
C LYS A 96 -10.30 -16.02 -6.93
N ASP A 97 -10.18 -16.05 -8.24
CA ASP A 97 -11.27 -16.16 -9.22
C ASP A 97 -11.69 -17.62 -9.48
N THR A 98 -10.98 -18.59 -8.89
CA THR A 98 -11.29 -20.01 -9.07
C THR A 98 -11.44 -20.70 -7.72
N PHE A 99 -12.38 -21.64 -7.64
CA PHE A 99 -12.51 -22.46 -6.45
C PHE A 99 -11.29 -23.39 -6.31
N VAL A 100 -10.59 -23.25 -5.19
CA VAL A 100 -9.46 -24.10 -4.82
C VAL A 100 -9.76 -24.76 -3.49
N GLY A 101 -9.83 -26.10 -3.47
CA GLY A 101 -10.09 -26.84 -2.24
C GLY A 101 -9.04 -26.59 -1.15
N ALA A 102 -9.45 -26.68 0.12
CA ALA A 102 -8.62 -26.32 1.28
C ALA A 102 -7.24 -27.01 1.31
N LYS A 103 -7.16 -28.27 0.90
CA LYS A 103 -5.87 -29.01 0.81
C LYS A 103 -4.91 -28.34 -0.17
N LYS A 104 -5.38 -27.93 -1.36
CA LYS A 104 -4.56 -27.24 -2.36
C LYS A 104 -4.13 -25.86 -1.89
N ILE A 105 -5.00 -25.12 -1.19
CA ILE A 105 -4.64 -23.84 -0.58
C ILE A 105 -3.49 -24.02 0.41
N ARG A 106 -3.56 -25.02 1.29
CA ARG A 106 -2.48 -25.30 2.27
C ARG A 106 -1.15 -25.57 1.57
N TRP A 107 -1.13 -26.42 0.55
CA TRP A 107 0.09 -26.69 -0.22
C TRP A 107 0.60 -25.47 -0.97
N GLY A 108 -0.29 -24.72 -1.63
CA GLY A 108 0.07 -23.50 -2.35
C GLY A 108 0.67 -22.45 -1.42
N THR A 109 0.09 -22.25 -0.24
CA THR A 109 0.61 -21.34 0.77
C THR A 109 1.95 -21.81 1.32
N ALA A 110 2.11 -23.09 1.64
CA ALA A 110 3.38 -23.63 2.13
C ALA A 110 4.51 -23.46 1.09
N ASP A 111 4.27 -23.80 -0.17
CA ASP A 111 5.22 -23.56 -1.26
C ASP A 111 5.50 -22.06 -1.46
N ALA A 112 4.51 -21.18 -1.19
CA ALA A 112 4.70 -19.73 -1.22
C ALA A 112 5.68 -19.23 -0.20
N VAL A 113 5.48 -19.64 1.05
CA VAL A 113 6.36 -19.26 2.15
C VAL A 113 7.78 -19.77 1.89
N ALA A 114 7.92 -21.03 1.47
CA ALA A 114 9.21 -21.64 1.15
C ALA A 114 9.96 -20.86 0.05
N ILE A 115 9.28 -20.52 -1.06
CA ILE A 115 9.92 -19.77 -2.16
C ILE A 115 10.19 -18.30 -1.79
N PHE A 116 9.34 -17.69 -0.97
CA PHE A 116 9.52 -16.30 -0.56
C PHE A 116 10.75 -16.14 0.33
N ASN A 117 10.98 -17.09 1.26
CA ASN A 117 12.09 -17.05 2.20
C ASN A 117 13.39 -17.60 1.60
N ASP A 118 13.34 -18.78 0.98
CA ASP A 118 14.54 -19.56 0.62
C ASP A 118 14.71 -19.73 -0.90
N GLY A 119 13.86 -19.07 -1.69
CA GLY A 119 13.86 -19.18 -3.14
C GLY A 119 13.40 -20.56 -3.65
N MET A 120 13.56 -20.77 -4.96
CA MET A 120 13.10 -22.00 -5.61
C MET A 120 13.82 -23.28 -5.15
N SER A 121 15.03 -23.15 -4.59
CA SER A 121 15.82 -24.26 -4.04
C SER A 121 15.17 -24.95 -2.85
N SER A 122 14.28 -24.27 -2.11
CA SER A 122 13.51 -24.86 -1.01
C SER A 122 12.75 -26.13 -1.40
N ARG A 123 12.32 -26.23 -2.66
CA ARG A 123 11.64 -27.41 -3.21
C ARG A 123 12.53 -28.65 -3.25
N ILE A 124 13.86 -28.50 -3.29
CA ILE A 124 14.79 -29.63 -3.29
C ILE A 124 14.64 -30.42 -1.99
N GLN A 125 14.50 -29.73 -0.84
CA GLN A 125 14.30 -30.40 0.43
C GLN A 125 12.99 -31.20 0.45
N VAL A 126 11.91 -30.61 -0.05
CA VAL A 126 10.62 -31.29 -0.19
C VAL A 126 10.73 -32.56 -1.06
N LEU A 127 11.45 -32.50 -2.18
CA LEU A 127 11.67 -33.66 -3.05
C LEU A 127 12.49 -34.76 -2.34
N LYS A 128 13.51 -34.37 -1.57
CA LYS A 128 14.30 -35.31 -0.76
C LYS A 128 13.44 -36.01 0.30
N ASP A 129 12.60 -35.25 1.00
CA ASP A 129 11.70 -35.78 2.03
C ASP A 129 10.64 -36.73 1.44
N LEU A 130 10.28 -36.53 0.17
CA LEU A 130 9.42 -37.44 -0.60
C LEU A 130 10.17 -38.66 -1.16
N GLY A 131 11.47 -38.80 -0.89
CA GLY A 131 12.28 -39.94 -1.32
C GLY A 131 12.76 -39.88 -2.78
N ILE A 132 12.70 -38.71 -3.42
CA ILE A 132 13.15 -38.53 -4.81
C ILE A 132 14.67 -38.30 -4.82
N LYS A 133 15.42 -39.30 -5.30
CA LYS A 133 16.89 -39.38 -5.14
C LYS A 133 17.71 -38.58 -6.15
N ASP A 134 17.28 -38.46 -7.41
CA ASP A 134 18.03 -37.70 -8.42
C ASP A 134 17.43 -36.31 -8.64
N THR A 135 17.94 -35.34 -7.88
CA THR A 135 17.50 -33.95 -7.98
C THR A 135 18.49 -33.05 -8.72
N THR A 136 19.54 -33.58 -9.36
CA THR A 136 20.64 -32.76 -9.91
C THR A 136 20.18 -31.83 -11.03
N LEU A 137 19.49 -32.37 -12.05
CA LEU A 137 18.89 -31.59 -13.14
C LEU A 137 17.78 -30.67 -12.63
N THR A 138 17.04 -31.13 -11.63
CA THR A 138 15.97 -30.36 -10.98
C THR A 138 16.53 -29.15 -10.25
N GLU A 139 17.60 -29.33 -9.48
CA GLU A 139 18.31 -28.28 -8.75
C GLU A 139 18.86 -27.23 -9.71
N TYR A 140 19.55 -27.66 -10.78
CA TYR A 140 20.00 -26.74 -11.82
C TYR A 140 18.83 -25.92 -12.40
N SER A 141 17.70 -26.57 -12.69
CA SER A 141 16.51 -25.93 -13.25
C SER A 141 15.85 -24.95 -12.27
N LEU A 142 15.81 -25.28 -10.98
CA LEU A 142 15.27 -24.43 -9.92
C LEU A 142 16.17 -23.19 -9.71
N ILE A 143 17.48 -23.37 -9.65
CA ILE A 143 18.45 -22.27 -9.54
C ILE A 143 18.35 -21.34 -10.76
N LYS A 144 18.26 -21.89 -11.98
CA LYS A 144 18.10 -21.10 -13.20
C LYS A 144 16.79 -20.32 -13.21
N SER A 145 15.71 -20.95 -12.76
CA SER A 145 14.39 -20.31 -12.60
C SER A 145 14.45 -19.16 -11.60
N ASP A 146 15.14 -19.36 -10.47
CA ASP A 146 15.29 -18.34 -9.44
C ASP A 146 16.12 -17.14 -9.91
N LYS A 147 17.24 -17.39 -10.62
CA LYS A 147 18.04 -16.33 -11.26
C LYS A 147 17.19 -15.47 -12.21
N ARG A 148 16.31 -16.10 -13.00
CA ARG A 148 15.39 -15.38 -13.90
C ARG A 148 14.38 -14.54 -13.11
N ARG A 149 13.83 -15.08 -12.03
CA ARG A 149 12.90 -14.36 -11.13
C ARG A 149 13.57 -13.12 -10.54
N LEU A 150 14.79 -13.27 -10.00
CA LEU A 150 15.55 -12.18 -9.40
C LEU A 150 15.94 -11.11 -10.43
N SER A 151 16.44 -11.52 -11.60
CA SER A 151 16.76 -10.60 -12.71
C SER A 151 15.53 -9.79 -13.15
N GLY A 152 14.38 -10.45 -13.31
CA GLY A 152 13.12 -9.78 -13.63
C GLY A 152 12.65 -8.81 -12.53
N ALA A 153 12.85 -9.16 -11.26
CA ALA A 153 12.54 -8.28 -10.13
C ALA A 153 13.44 -7.04 -10.11
N LEU A 154 14.75 -7.21 -10.27
CA LEU A 154 15.73 -6.12 -10.33
C LEU A 154 15.45 -5.19 -11.51
N SER A 155 15.18 -5.75 -12.70
CA SER A 155 14.82 -4.97 -13.88
C SER A 155 13.56 -4.13 -13.64
N LYS A 156 12.54 -4.68 -12.98
CA LYS A 156 11.32 -3.94 -12.62
C LYS A 156 11.57 -2.90 -11.52
N ALA A 157 12.46 -3.16 -10.58
CA ALA A 157 12.81 -2.21 -9.53
C ALA A 157 13.70 -1.07 -10.04
N SER A 158 14.39 -1.26 -11.16
CA SER A 158 15.22 -0.21 -11.79
C SER A 158 14.41 1.05 -12.11
N GLU A 159 15.09 2.19 -12.13
CA GLU A 159 14.49 3.49 -12.45
C GLU A 159 13.76 3.46 -13.81
N LYS A 160 14.38 2.84 -14.82
CA LYS A 160 13.77 2.62 -16.15
C LYS A 160 12.47 1.82 -16.04
N GLY A 161 12.47 0.75 -15.25
CA GLY A 161 11.30 -0.09 -14.99
C GLY A 161 10.18 0.65 -14.27
N VAL A 162 10.51 1.47 -13.27
CA VAL A 162 9.57 2.31 -12.52
C VAL A 162 8.94 3.37 -13.44
N LYS A 163 9.76 4.12 -14.19
CA LYS A 163 9.29 5.14 -15.13
C LYS A 163 8.38 4.55 -16.21
N ARG A 164 8.76 3.39 -16.79
CA ARG A 164 7.93 2.68 -17.75
C ARG A 164 6.56 2.31 -17.16
N ARG A 165 6.51 1.79 -15.93
CA ARG A 165 5.24 1.49 -15.25
C ARG A 165 4.39 2.73 -15.02
N GLN A 166 4.99 3.83 -14.57
CA GLN A 166 4.28 5.09 -14.35
C GLN A 166 3.68 5.62 -15.66
N SER A 167 4.46 5.61 -16.74
CA SER A 167 4.00 6.01 -18.07
C SER A 167 2.80 5.17 -18.54
N LEU A 168 2.90 3.85 -18.47
CA LEU A 168 1.81 2.94 -18.86
C LEU A 168 0.54 3.16 -18.01
N ARG A 169 0.70 3.38 -16.69
CA ARG A 169 -0.43 3.66 -15.79
C ARG A 169 -1.11 4.98 -16.15
N ASN A 170 -0.34 6.03 -16.42
CA ASN A 170 -0.90 7.33 -16.81
C ASN A 170 -1.65 7.24 -18.13
N LEU A 171 -1.13 6.46 -19.09
CA LEU A 171 -1.76 6.23 -20.39
C LEU A 171 -3.09 5.48 -20.24
N LYS A 172 -3.13 4.44 -19.41
CA LYS A 172 -4.37 3.72 -19.08
C LYS A 172 -5.39 4.62 -18.38
N LYS A 173 -4.93 5.44 -17.41
CA LYS A 173 -5.81 6.38 -16.71
C LYS A 173 -6.44 7.39 -17.66
N GLY A 174 -5.65 7.96 -18.59
CA GLY A 174 -6.19 8.87 -19.61
C GLY A 174 -7.25 8.19 -20.49
N PHE A 175 -7.06 6.92 -20.85
CA PHE A 175 -8.07 6.14 -21.58
C PHE A 175 -9.34 5.92 -20.75
N GLU A 176 -9.21 5.55 -19.48
CA GLU A 176 -10.37 5.35 -18.58
C GLU A 176 -11.13 6.66 -18.31
N ASP A 177 -10.41 7.77 -18.11
CA ASP A 177 -11.01 9.10 -17.89
C ASP A 177 -11.75 9.58 -19.15
N THR A 178 -11.16 9.41 -20.34
CA THR A 178 -11.82 9.74 -21.62
C THR A 178 -13.01 8.84 -21.94
N HIS A 179 -12.98 7.55 -21.56
CA HIS A 179 -14.13 6.67 -21.69
C HIS A 179 -15.28 7.10 -20.78
N LYS A 180 -14.99 7.44 -19.52
CA LYS A 180 -15.99 7.97 -18.58
C LYS A 180 -16.60 9.28 -19.06
N GLU A 181 -15.80 10.19 -19.63
CA GLU A 181 -16.30 11.43 -20.23
C GLU A 181 -17.24 11.16 -21.41
N LYS A 182 -16.96 10.15 -22.24
CA LYS A 182 -17.83 9.76 -23.36
C LYS A 182 -19.10 9.03 -22.92
N GLU A 183 -19.02 8.16 -21.91
CA GLU A 183 -20.16 7.38 -21.41
C GLU A 183 -21.14 8.22 -20.60
N GLY A 184 -20.68 9.33 -20.01
CA GLY A 184 -21.50 10.18 -19.15
C GLY A 184 -21.90 9.49 -17.83
N ASP A 185 -22.80 10.12 -17.07
CA ASP A 185 -23.31 9.55 -15.82
C ASP A 185 -24.25 8.38 -16.12
N THR A 186 -23.70 7.16 -16.09
CA THR A 186 -24.43 5.91 -16.37
C THR A 186 -25.16 5.33 -15.15
N TYR A 187 -24.93 5.86 -13.95
CA TYR A 187 -25.61 5.43 -12.73
C TYR A 187 -26.02 6.62 -11.86
N ILE A 188 -27.33 6.73 -11.64
CA ILE A 188 -27.92 7.64 -10.65
C ILE A 188 -28.56 6.76 -9.57
N PRO A 189 -28.27 6.97 -8.27
CA PRO A 189 -28.94 6.23 -7.21
C PRO A 189 -30.47 6.42 -7.30
N GLY A 190 -31.21 5.35 -7.58
CA GLY A 190 -32.68 5.36 -7.70
C GLY A 190 -33.24 5.63 -9.10
N GLY A 191 -32.41 5.75 -10.14
CA GLY A 191 -32.87 5.81 -11.53
C GLY A 191 -33.11 4.41 -12.11
N PHE A 192 -34.24 4.22 -12.79
CA PHE A 192 -34.46 3.14 -13.76
C PHE A 192 -34.20 3.67 -15.16
#